data_AF-A0A627CZQ2-F1
#
_entry.id   AF-A0A627CZQ2-F1
#
_cell.length_a   1.000
_cell.length_b   1.000
_cell.length_c   1.000
_cell.angle_alpha   90.00
_cell.angle_beta   90.00
_cell.angle_gamma   90.00
#
_symmetry.space_group_name_H-M   'P 1'
#
loop_
_entity.id
_entity.type
_entity.pdbx_description
1 polymer ?
#
loop_
_entity_poly.entity_id
_entity_poly.type
_entity_poly.pdbx_seq_one_letter_code
_entity_poly.pdbx_strand_id
1 'polypeptide(L)'
;MTKKKAKSPILPGNLKDPTGADRLERGAMNEFARRMKRIGKAYKDILDRIPASPSVNQRYTFELDSTQLSMLLSNASLLVDEILGADNETGFWFWTDYVNPAYQRGTAQEFANLAQQSAVYAAGQESVSAILLSEPYRRRLILVRARTFEEMKNISATVKADMARILTDGLGRGQNPLEIAKRITEQTGIESRRANRIARTEITTALRRGRWDESDEATEQYGILTRQLHLSALSTTTRQSHALRHGKLYTTEDVREWYSINGNAINCKCTQVSVLVDEAGNPLYPNVINMARKRLEKAKQAGLVPNYSHCGCGRKHAA
;
A
#
# COMPACT_ATOMS: atom_id res chain seq x y z
N MET A 1 -11.56 43.61 18.26
CA MET A 1 -10.72 42.79 17.37
C MET A 1 -11.59 41.68 16.78
N THR A 2 -11.89 41.71 15.48
CA THR A 2 -12.60 40.60 14.82
C THR A 2 -11.72 39.36 14.84
N LYS A 3 -12.11 38.30 15.56
CA LYS A 3 -11.44 36.98 15.51
C LYS A 3 -11.28 36.60 14.04
N LYS A 4 -10.05 36.60 13.53
CA LYS A 4 -9.73 36.21 12.16
C LYS A 4 -10.25 34.78 11.99
N LYS A 5 -11.18 34.56 11.05
CA LYS A 5 -11.76 33.22 10.81
C LYS A 5 -10.61 32.25 10.51
N ALA A 6 -10.61 31.10 11.20
CA ALA A 6 -9.67 30.04 10.93
C ALA A 6 -9.76 29.63 9.45
N LYS A 7 -8.61 29.43 8.81
CA LYS A 7 -8.55 28.97 7.42
C LYS A 7 -8.93 27.50 7.37
N SER A 8 -9.60 27.08 6.28
CA SER A 8 -10.04 25.71 6.13
C SER A 8 -8.85 24.76 5.90
N PRO A 9 -8.94 23.48 6.33
CA PRO A 9 -8.02 22.44 5.89
C PRO A 9 -8.12 22.21 4.36
N ILE A 10 -7.03 21.71 3.77
CA ILE A 10 -6.97 21.37 2.35
C ILE A 10 -7.58 19.97 2.15
N LEU A 11 -8.74 19.92 1.51
CA LEU A 11 -9.41 18.66 1.17
C LEU A 11 -8.90 18.09 -0.15
N PRO A 12 -8.92 16.75 -0.34
CA PRO A 12 -8.56 16.14 -1.61
C PRO A 12 -9.43 16.66 -2.77
N GLY A 13 -8.78 17.02 -3.88
CA GLY A 13 -9.47 17.51 -5.09
C GLY A 13 -10.18 16.41 -5.87
N ASN A 14 -9.65 15.17 -5.85
CA ASN A 14 -10.30 14.01 -6.45
C ASN A 14 -10.93 13.14 -5.36
N LEU A 15 -12.26 13.03 -5.36
CA LEU A 15 -12.98 12.26 -4.35
C LEU A 15 -12.87 10.74 -4.57
N LYS A 16 -12.65 10.29 -5.81
CA LYS A 16 -12.49 8.86 -6.14
C LYS A 16 -11.09 8.33 -5.79
N ASP A 17 -10.13 9.24 -5.62
CA ASP A 17 -8.75 8.98 -5.20
C ASP A 17 -8.35 10.04 -4.16
N PRO A 18 -8.86 9.93 -2.92
CA PRO A 18 -8.64 10.98 -1.92
C PRO A 18 -7.20 10.98 -1.38
N THR A 19 -6.41 9.93 -1.63
CA THR A 19 -4.97 9.91 -1.34
C THR A 19 -4.15 10.56 -2.45
N GLY A 20 -4.67 10.63 -3.68
CA GLY A 20 -3.92 11.11 -4.85
C GLY A 20 -2.81 10.13 -5.25
N ALA A 21 -2.93 8.86 -4.84
CA ALA A 21 -1.90 7.83 -5.01
C ALA A 21 -2.13 6.96 -6.25
N ASP A 22 -3.31 7.01 -6.88
CA ASP A 22 -3.71 6.08 -7.94
C ASP A 22 -2.69 5.97 -9.09
N ARG A 23 -2.07 7.10 -9.50
CA ARG A 23 -1.06 7.10 -10.57
C ARG A 23 0.21 6.33 -10.15
N LEU A 24 0.67 6.51 -8.92
CA LEU A 24 1.81 5.77 -8.39
C LEU A 24 1.48 4.29 -8.24
N GLU A 25 0.29 3.98 -7.71
CA GLU A 25 -0.18 2.60 -7.58
C GLU A 25 -0.23 1.87 -8.92
N ARG A 26 -0.85 2.48 -9.95
CA ARG A 26 -0.91 1.88 -11.29
C ARG A 26 0.49 1.70 -11.89
N GLY A 27 1.39 2.66 -11.68
CA GLY A 27 2.78 2.55 -12.12
C GLY A 27 3.47 1.33 -11.49
N ALA A 28 3.39 1.19 -10.16
CA ALA A 28 3.98 0.08 -9.45
C ALA A 28 3.37 -1.27 -9.83
N MET A 29 2.05 -1.34 -10.00
CA MET A 29 1.36 -2.56 -10.47
C MET A 29 1.84 -2.99 -11.85
N ASN A 30 2.04 -2.04 -12.78
CA ASN A 30 2.57 -2.34 -14.11
C ASN A 30 4.02 -2.82 -14.04
N GLU A 31 4.83 -2.23 -13.16
CA GLU A 31 6.21 -2.66 -12.94
C GLU A 31 6.28 -4.07 -12.34
N PHE A 32 5.46 -4.37 -11.33
CA PHE A 32 5.29 -5.72 -10.81
C PHE A 32 4.88 -6.71 -11.90
N ALA A 33 3.89 -6.37 -12.74
CA ALA A 33 3.47 -7.24 -13.82
C ALA A 33 4.60 -7.53 -14.83
N ARG A 34 5.40 -6.51 -15.18
CA ARG A 34 6.59 -6.70 -16.04
C ARG A 34 7.61 -7.64 -15.40
N ARG A 35 7.89 -7.47 -14.11
CA ARG A 35 8.84 -8.29 -13.35
C ARG A 35 8.34 -9.74 -13.20
N MET A 36 7.06 -9.93 -12.89
CA MET A 36 6.45 -11.27 -12.83
C MET A 36 6.48 -11.99 -14.18
N LYS A 37 6.26 -11.27 -15.29
CA LYS A 37 6.42 -11.83 -16.63
C LYS A 37 7.85 -12.28 -16.91
N ARG A 38 8.86 -11.51 -16.47
CA ARG A 38 10.29 -11.90 -16.58
C ARG A 38 10.59 -13.16 -15.76
N ILE A 39 10.06 -13.26 -14.54
CA ILE A 39 10.20 -14.47 -13.71
C ILE A 39 9.56 -15.67 -14.37
N GLY A 40 8.31 -15.54 -14.84
CA GLY A 40 7.62 -16.61 -15.55
C GLY A 40 8.35 -17.07 -16.80
N LYS A 41 8.97 -16.14 -17.54
CA LYS A 41 9.84 -16.48 -18.66
C LYS A 41 11.07 -17.25 -18.21
N ALA A 42 11.76 -16.82 -17.16
CA ALA A 42 12.96 -17.50 -16.66
C ALA A 42 12.70 -18.97 -16.28
N TYR A 43 11.58 -19.26 -15.60
CA TYR A 43 11.22 -20.64 -15.26
C TYR A 43 10.86 -21.49 -16.48
N LYS A 44 10.25 -20.90 -17.52
CA LYS A 44 10.01 -21.60 -18.80
C LYS A 44 11.31 -21.84 -19.55
N ASP A 45 12.22 -20.87 -19.58
CA ASP A 45 13.53 -21.01 -20.20
C ASP A 45 14.37 -22.09 -19.46
N ILE A 46 14.15 -22.32 -18.16
CA ILE A 46 14.72 -23.47 -17.42
C ILE A 46 14.10 -24.78 -17.90
N LEU A 47 12.77 -24.85 -17.98
CA LEU A 47 12.05 -26.03 -18.44
C LEU A 47 12.47 -26.45 -19.86
N ASP A 48 12.64 -25.48 -20.77
CA ASP A 48 13.02 -25.71 -22.17
C ASP A 48 14.44 -26.30 -22.30
N ARG A 49 15.30 -26.14 -21.29
CA ARG A 49 16.66 -26.71 -21.25
C ARG A 49 16.70 -28.15 -20.75
N ILE A 50 15.60 -28.67 -20.22
CA ILE A 50 15.53 -30.03 -19.70
C ILE A 50 15.11 -30.94 -20.86
N PRO A 51 15.97 -31.87 -21.33
CA PRO A 51 15.60 -32.80 -22.39
C PRO A 51 14.40 -33.63 -21.96
N ALA A 52 13.39 -33.71 -22.83
CA ALA A 52 12.16 -34.43 -22.57
C ALA A 52 11.83 -35.34 -23.75
N SER A 53 11.54 -36.61 -23.46
CA SER A 53 11.13 -37.60 -24.46
C SER A 53 9.75 -38.18 -24.10
N PRO A 54 8.86 -38.42 -25.09
CA PRO A 54 7.60 -39.10 -24.84
C PRO A 54 7.84 -40.50 -24.26
N SER A 55 7.04 -40.88 -23.28
CA SER A 55 7.04 -42.20 -22.66
C SER A 55 5.64 -42.83 -22.68
N VAL A 56 5.57 -44.12 -22.32
CA VAL A 56 4.32 -44.90 -22.36
C VAL A 56 3.24 -44.22 -21.50
N ASN A 57 1.98 -44.31 -21.93
CA ASN A 57 0.80 -43.70 -21.29
C ASN A 57 0.78 -42.15 -21.33
N GLN A 58 1.25 -41.54 -22.43
CA GLN A 58 1.22 -40.08 -22.65
C GLN A 58 1.99 -39.28 -21.59
N ARG A 59 2.99 -39.90 -20.96
CA ARG A 59 3.90 -39.25 -20.02
C ARG A 59 5.16 -38.79 -20.75
N TYR A 60 5.97 -37.98 -20.07
CA TYR A 60 7.29 -37.57 -20.52
C TYR A 60 8.34 -38.09 -19.53
N THR A 61 9.45 -38.57 -20.06
CA THR A 61 10.66 -38.82 -19.28
C THR A 61 11.56 -37.60 -19.43
N PHE A 62 12.06 -37.10 -18.29
CA PHE A 62 12.97 -35.97 -18.25
C PHE A 62 14.37 -36.45 -17.92
N GLU A 63 15.35 -36.10 -18.75
CA GLU A 63 16.75 -36.41 -18.50
C GLU A 63 17.34 -35.32 -17.59
N LEU A 64 17.28 -35.56 -16.28
CA LEU A 64 17.73 -34.59 -15.30
C LEU A 64 18.27 -35.31 -14.06
N ASP A 65 19.52 -35.03 -13.70
CA ASP A 65 20.07 -35.46 -12.41
C ASP A 65 19.74 -34.47 -11.29
N SER A 66 19.87 -34.91 -10.04
CA SER A 66 19.51 -34.14 -8.85
C SER A 66 20.40 -32.89 -8.66
N THR A 67 21.66 -32.94 -9.10
CA THR A 67 22.61 -31.83 -9.00
C THR A 67 22.24 -30.73 -10.00
N GLN A 68 21.95 -31.08 -11.25
CA GLN A 68 21.54 -30.17 -12.30
C GLN A 68 20.21 -29.47 -11.94
N LEU A 69 19.23 -30.22 -11.43
CA LEU A 69 17.97 -29.64 -10.95
C LEU A 69 18.21 -28.62 -9.82
N SER A 70 19.04 -28.98 -8.84
CA SER A 70 19.34 -28.11 -7.69
C SER A 70 20.03 -26.82 -8.14
N MET A 71 20.98 -26.91 -9.08
CA MET A 71 21.64 -25.74 -9.67
C MET A 71 20.67 -24.82 -10.41
N LEU A 72 19.78 -25.39 -11.23
CA LEU A 72 18.77 -24.62 -11.97
C LEU A 72 17.82 -23.88 -11.04
N LEU A 73 17.33 -24.55 -9.99
CA LEU A 73 16.45 -23.94 -8.99
C LEU A 73 17.15 -22.86 -8.16
N SER A 74 18.42 -23.06 -7.80
CA SER A 74 19.23 -22.07 -7.09
C SER A 74 19.42 -20.80 -7.94
N ASN A 75 19.77 -20.96 -9.22
CA ASN A 75 19.92 -19.85 -10.16
C ASN A 75 18.59 -19.11 -10.38
N ALA A 76 17.47 -19.84 -10.48
CA ALA A 76 16.14 -19.24 -10.56
C ALA A 76 15.82 -18.41 -9.31
N SER A 77 16.16 -18.92 -8.13
CA SER A 77 15.96 -18.25 -6.85
C SER A 77 16.70 -16.91 -6.79
N LEU A 78 18.00 -16.89 -7.12
CA LEU A 78 18.79 -15.65 -7.16
C LEU A 78 18.21 -14.64 -8.14
N LEU A 79 17.80 -15.10 -9.33
CA LEU A 79 17.19 -14.25 -10.33
C LEU A 79 15.84 -13.67 -9.87
N VAL A 80 15.04 -14.42 -9.11
CA VAL A 80 13.79 -13.88 -8.53
C VAL A 80 14.07 -12.78 -7.53
N ASP A 81 15.09 -12.92 -6.67
CA ASP A 81 15.48 -11.85 -5.74
C ASP A 81 15.90 -10.59 -6.48
N GLU A 82 16.79 -10.71 -7.46
CA GLU A 82 17.27 -9.59 -8.27
C GLU A 82 16.10 -8.92 -9.02
N ILE A 83 15.23 -9.71 -9.67
CA ILE A 83 14.08 -9.17 -10.41
C ILE A 83 13.10 -8.49 -9.46
N LEU A 84 12.91 -8.95 -8.23
CA LEU A 84 12.01 -8.28 -7.29
C LEU A 84 12.71 -7.19 -6.47
N GLY A 85 14.03 -7.13 -6.47
CA GLY A 85 14.85 -6.25 -5.62
C GLY A 85 14.84 -6.70 -4.15
N ALA A 86 14.68 -7.99 -3.88
CA ALA A 86 14.70 -8.55 -2.53
C ALA A 86 16.12 -8.79 -1.99
N ASP A 87 17.14 -8.53 -2.81
CA ASP A 87 18.58 -8.61 -2.52
C ASP A 87 19.19 -7.26 -2.11
N ASN A 88 18.46 -6.16 -2.25
CA ASN A 88 18.96 -4.80 -1.96
C ASN A 88 18.01 -4.01 -1.06
N GLU A 89 18.29 -3.99 0.25
CA GLU A 89 17.45 -3.31 1.25
C GLU A 89 17.33 -1.79 1.04
N THR A 90 18.34 -1.17 0.43
CA THR A 90 18.43 0.31 0.41
C THR A 90 17.99 0.92 -0.92
N GLY A 91 18.13 0.19 -2.02
CA GLY A 91 17.98 0.69 -3.38
C GLY A 91 16.99 -0.07 -4.27
N PHE A 92 16.12 -0.90 -3.71
CA PHE A 92 15.13 -1.64 -4.50
C PHE A 92 14.13 -0.72 -5.20
N TRP A 93 13.77 -1.07 -6.44
CA TRP A 93 12.95 -0.25 -7.33
C TRP A 93 11.61 0.19 -6.71
N PHE A 94 10.95 -0.69 -5.95
CA PHE A 94 9.64 -0.39 -5.37
C PHE A 94 9.72 0.73 -4.32
N TRP A 95 10.83 0.78 -3.57
CA TRP A 95 11.13 1.87 -2.65
C TRP A 95 11.42 3.16 -3.40
N THR A 96 12.44 3.14 -4.26
CA THR A 96 12.98 4.32 -4.91
C THR A 96 11.94 5.05 -5.76
N ASP A 97 11.16 4.30 -6.55
CA ASP A 97 10.31 4.89 -7.58
C ASP A 97 8.86 5.13 -7.11
N TYR A 98 8.43 4.48 -6.03
CA TYR A 98 7.01 4.47 -5.65
C TYR A 98 6.75 4.79 -4.17
N VAL A 99 7.34 4.05 -3.24
CA VAL A 99 7.03 4.20 -1.81
C VAL A 99 7.66 5.46 -1.22
N ASN A 100 8.93 5.74 -1.49
CA ASN A 100 9.60 6.96 -1.02
C ASN A 100 8.94 8.24 -1.59
N PRO A 101 8.65 8.34 -2.90
CA PRO A 101 7.88 9.47 -3.44
C PRO A 101 6.48 9.63 -2.82
N ALA A 102 5.82 8.53 -2.43
CA ALA A 102 4.52 8.60 -1.77
C ALA A 102 4.62 9.18 -0.36
N TYR A 103 5.62 8.77 0.42
CA TYR A 103 5.91 9.34 1.74
C TYR A 103 6.23 10.84 1.65
N GLN A 104 7.16 11.22 0.76
CA GLN A 104 7.51 12.63 0.49
C GLN A 104 6.27 13.46 0.10
N ARG A 105 5.40 12.90 -0.75
CA ARG A 105 4.14 13.56 -1.14
C ARG A 105 3.22 13.76 0.06
N GLY A 106 3.09 12.76 0.93
CA GLY A 106 2.31 12.87 2.16
C GLY A 106 2.81 14.02 3.04
N THR A 107 4.11 14.07 3.28
CA THR A 107 4.75 15.16 4.04
C THR A 107 4.50 16.53 3.39
N ALA A 108 4.67 16.65 2.07
CA ALA A 108 4.41 17.91 1.37
C ALA A 108 2.93 18.34 1.43
N GLN A 109 2.00 17.38 1.33
CA GLN A 109 0.56 17.65 1.49
C GLN A 109 0.25 18.15 2.89
N GLU A 110 0.89 17.57 3.90
CA GLU A 110 0.65 17.97 5.28
C GLU A 110 1.26 19.32 5.62
N PHE A 111 2.48 19.58 5.17
CA PHE A 111 3.10 20.90 5.25
C PHE A 111 2.19 21.99 4.70
N ALA A 112 1.69 21.81 3.46
CA ALA A 112 0.79 22.78 2.85
C ALA A 112 -0.53 22.93 3.64
N ASN A 113 -1.08 21.83 4.15
CA ASN A 113 -2.31 21.81 4.93
C ASN A 113 -2.16 22.54 6.28
N LEU A 114 -1.06 22.32 7.00
CA LEU A 114 -0.80 22.95 8.29
C LEU A 114 -0.40 24.41 8.13
N ALA A 115 0.45 24.75 7.15
CA ALA A 115 0.83 26.13 6.85
C ALA A 115 -0.38 26.99 6.44
N GLN A 116 -1.37 26.41 5.77
CA GLN A 116 -2.62 27.10 5.49
C GLN A 116 -3.43 27.38 6.77
N GLN A 117 -3.48 26.45 7.71
CA GLN A 117 -4.36 26.53 8.87
C GLN A 117 -3.74 27.31 10.05
N SER A 118 -2.44 27.17 10.29
CA SER A 118 -1.73 27.74 11.45
C SER A 118 -0.67 28.76 11.03
N ALA A 119 -0.82 29.99 11.52
CA ALA A 119 0.19 31.04 11.34
C ALA A 119 1.50 30.72 12.09
N VAL A 120 1.41 30.03 13.24
CA VAL A 120 2.58 29.63 14.02
C VAL A 120 3.40 28.59 13.27
N TYR A 121 2.73 27.56 12.73
CA TYR A 121 3.40 26.56 11.90
C TYR A 121 3.99 27.16 10.63
N ALA A 122 3.23 28.01 9.92
CA ALA A 122 3.71 28.66 8.70
C ALA A 122 4.92 29.58 8.94
N ALA A 123 5.05 30.16 10.13
CA ALA A 123 6.20 30.99 10.49
C ALA A 123 7.39 30.16 10.97
N GLY A 124 7.15 29.04 11.67
CA GLY A 124 8.18 28.21 12.25
C GLY A 124 8.73 27.11 11.34
N GLN A 125 7.95 26.65 10.36
CA GLN A 125 8.36 25.64 9.39
C GLN A 125 8.62 26.27 8.03
N GLU A 126 9.90 26.44 7.68
CA GLU A 126 10.30 27.25 6.53
C GLU A 126 9.91 26.64 5.19
N SER A 127 10.12 25.32 5.02
CA SER A 127 9.88 24.65 3.74
C SER A 127 9.77 23.13 3.87
N VAL A 128 9.16 22.50 2.87
CA VAL A 128 9.19 21.03 2.72
C VAL A 128 10.62 20.51 2.68
N SER A 129 11.53 21.20 1.98
CA SER A 129 12.94 20.77 1.88
C SER A 129 13.63 20.70 3.25
N ALA A 130 13.34 21.64 4.15
CA ALA A 130 13.85 21.61 5.52
C ALA A 130 13.36 20.35 6.27
N ILE A 131 12.07 20.00 6.14
CA ILE A 131 11.52 18.76 6.69
C ILE A 131 12.25 17.53 6.14
N LEU A 132 12.41 17.43 4.82
CA LEU A 132 13.00 16.26 4.17
C LEU A 132 14.47 16.02 4.58
N LEU A 133 15.19 17.08 4.93
CA LEU A 133 16.58 17.01 5.40
C LEU A 133 16.70 16.80 6.93
N SER A 134 15.61 16.98 7.67
CA SER A 134 15.58 16.85 9.12
C SER A 134 15.92 15.43 9.59
N GLU A 135 16.45 15.33 10.81
CA GLU A 135 16.75 14.06 11.46
C GLU A 135 15.46 13.24 11.77
N PRO A 136 14.39 13.84 12.34
CA PRO A 136 13.15 13.11 12.62
C PRO A 136 12.48 12.53 11.36
N TYR A 137 12.51 13.26 10.24
CA TYR A 137 12.00 12.75 8.97
C TYR A 137 12.80 11.54 8.49
N ARG A 138 14.14 11.64 8.47
CA ARG A 138 15.02 10.56 8.00
C ARG A 138 14.90 9.29 8.84
N ARG A 139 14.78 9.41 10.16
CA ARG A 139 14.55 8.28 11.07
C ARG A 139 13.28 7.50 10.74
N ARG A 140 12.15 8.20 10.59
CA ARG A 140 10.86 7.58 10.27
C ARG A 140 10.83 6.98 8.88
N LEU A 141 11.48 7.63 7.92
CA LEU A 141 11.61 7.13 6.55
C LEU A 141 12.31 5.75 6.50
N ILE A 142 13.35 5.54 7.32
CA ILE A 142 14.06 4.25 7.40
C ILE A 142 13.11 3.12 7.86
N LEU A 143 12.22 3.39 8.82
CA LEU A 143 11.25 2.41 9.30
C LEU A 143 10.23 2.02 8.22
N VAL A 144 9.81 2.99 7.39
CA VAL A 144 8.93 2.71 6.25
C VAL A 144 9.66 1.85 5.22
N ARG A 145 10.93 2.17 4.90
CA ARG A 145 11.75 1.37 3.98
C ARG A 145 11.91 -0.06 4.45
N ALA A 146 12.29 -0.26 5.72
CA ALA A 146 12.49 -1.58 6.31
C ALA A 146 11.21 -2.43 6.21
N ARG A 147 10.05 -1.87 6.59
CA ARG A 147 8.75 -2.54 6.46
C ARG A 147 8.45 -2.94 5.01
N THR A 148 8.67 -2.04 4.06
CA THR A 148 8.42 -2.32 2.64
C THR A 148 9.39 -3.37 2.11
N PHE A 149 10.65 -3.39 2.54
CA PHE A 149 11.62 -4.40 2.13
C PHE A 149 11.20 -5.80 2.61
N GLU A 150 10.66 -5.93 3.82
CA GLU A 150 10.12 -7.21 4.30
C GLU A 150 8.97 -7.73 3.40
N GLU A 151 8.09 -6.85 2.90
CA GLU A 151 7.08 -7.24 1.91
C GLU A 151 7.71 -7.76 0.61
N MET A 152 8.81 -7.15 0.17
CA MET A 152 9.55 -7.59 -1.04
C MET A 152 10.21 -8.95 -0.85
N LYS A 153 10.81 -9.22 0.32
CA LYS A 153 11.35 -10.54 0.66
C LYS A 153 10.25 -11.59 0.71
N ASN A 154 9.11 -11.28 1.35
CA ASN A 154 8.00 -12.21 1.49
C ASN A 154 7.40 -12.61 0.15
N ILE A 155 7.19 -11.65 -0.77
CA ILE A 155 6.70 -12.00 -2.11
C ILE A 155 7.77 -12.75 -2.91
N SER A 156 9.05 -12.40 -2.80
CA SER A 156 10.13 -13.16 -3.44
C SER A 156 10.16 -14.62 -2.99
N ALA A 157 10.16 -14.86 -1.67
CA ALA A 157 10.13 -16.20 -1.09
C ALA A 157 8.90 -17.01 -1.56
N THR A 158 7.74 -16.35 -1.59
CA THR A 158 6.48 -16.97 -2.05
C THR A 158 6.57 -17.38 -3.52
N VAL A 159 7.02 -16.47 -4.40
CA VAL A 159 7.19 -16.73 -5.83
C VAL A 159 8.15 -17.89 -6.05
N LYS A 160 9.31 -17.90 -5.38
CA LYS A 160 10.30 -18.98 -5.48
C LYS A 160 9.70 -20.33 -5.12
N ALA A 161 8.99 -20.40 -3.98
CA ALA A 161 8.39 -21.63 -3.51
C ALA A 161 7.32 -22.16 -4.46
N ASP A 162 6.37 -21.30 -4.88
CA ASP A 162 5.28 -21.70 -5.76
C ASP A 162 5.79 -22.11 -7.16
N MET A 163 6.75 -21.37 -7.72
CA MET A 163 7.31 -21.65 -9.05
C MET A 163 8.19 -22.90 -9.05
N ALA A 164 9.05 -23.09 -8.04
CA ALA A 164 9.85 -24.29 -7.90
C ALA A 164 8.95 -25.53 -7.77
N ARG A 165 7.91 -25.47 -6.95
CA ARG A 165 6.95 -26.58 -6.76
C ARG A 165 6.25 -26.96 -8.05
N ILE A 166 5.76 -25.99 -8.83
CA ILE A 166 5.10 -26.29 -10.11
C ILE A 166 6.05 -27.01 -11.07
N LEU A 167 7.29 -26.54 -11.15
CA LEU A 167 8.31 -27.16 -12.00
C LEU A 167 8.61 -28.58 -11.52
N THR A 168 8.98 -28.77 -10.26
CA THR A 168 9.37 -30.09 -9.73
C THR A 168 8.21 -31.09 -9.74
N ASP A 169 6.99 -30.66 -9.41
CA ASP A 169 5.80 -31.53 -9.46
C ASP A 169 5.49 -31.95 -10.90
N GLY A 170 5.64 -31.04 -11.85
CA GLY A 170 5.41 -31.31 -13.28
C GLY A 170 6.41 -32.33 -13.83
N LEU A 171 7.69 -32.11 -13.55
CA LEU A 171 8.78 -33.00 -13.94
C LEU A 171 8.62 -34.39 -13.31
N GLY A 172 8.41 -34.45 -11.99
CA GLY A 172 8.29 -35.73 -11.27
C GLY A 172 7.06 -36.57 -11.66
N ARG A 173 5.99 -35.93 -12.14
CA ARG A 173 4.80 -36.63 -12.66
C ARG A 173 4.90 -37.01 -14.14
N GLY A 174 5.97 -36.61 -14.84
CA GLY A 174 6.11 -36.82 -16.27
C GLY A 174 5.06 -36.07 -17.08
N GLN A 175 4.68 -34.85 -16.67
CA GLN A 175 3.70 -34.05 -17.40
C GLN A 175 4.26 -33.52 -18.72
N ASN A 176 3.38 -33.23 -19.68
CA ASN A 176 3.77 -32.54 -20.91
C ASN A 176 4.44 -31.17 -20.59
N PRO A 177 5.64 -30.86 -21.12
CA PRO A 177 6.31 -29.59 -20.88
C PRO A 177 5.43 -28.36 -21.18
N LEU A 178 4.58 -28.43 -22.20
CA LEU A 178 3.65 -27.34 -22.54
C LEU A 178 2.61 -27.10 -21.44
N GLU A 179 2.15 -28.16 -20.76
CA GLU A 179 1.23 -28.05 -19.62
C GLU A 179 1.94 -27.48 -18.39
N ILE A 180 3.20 -27.85 -18.16
CA ILE A 180 4.00 -27.26 -17.07
C ILE A 180 4.21 -25.75 -17.34
N ALA A 181 4.59 -25.38 -18.57
CA ALA A 181 4.77 -23.99 -18.99
C ALA A 181 3.47 -23.15 -18.86
N LYS A 182 2.32 -23.76 -19.15
CA LYS A 182 1.00 -23.15 -18.95
C LYS A 182 0.73 -22.89 -17.47
N ARG A 183 0.93 -23.89 -16.59
CA ARG A 183 0.79 -23.75 -15.14
C ARG A 183 1.72 -22.69 -14.54
N ILE A 184 2.97 -22.61 -15.03
CA ILE A 184 3.92 -21.54 -14.68
C ILE A 184 3.32 -20.17 -15.02
N THR A 185 2.74 -20.03 -16.22
CA THR A 185 2.13 -18.77 -16.66
C THR A 185 0.92 -18.41 -15.80
N GLU A 186 0.06 -19.37 -15.47
CA GLU A 186 -1.08 -19.17 -14.57
C GLU A 186 -0.63 -18.71 -13.18
N GLN A 187 0.40 -19.35 -12.61
CA GLN A 187 0.96 -18.97 -11.32
C GLN A 187 1.53 -17.56 -11.32
N THR A 188 2.22 -17.14 -12.38
CA THR A 188 2.72 -15.75 -12.49
C THR A 188 1.59 -14.73 -12.45
N GLY A 189 0.41 -15.09 -12.97
CA GLY A 189 -0.81 -14.28 -12.87
C GLY A 189 -1.36 -14.19 -11.44
N ILE A 190 -1.21 -15.25 -10.63
CA ILE A 190 -1.56 -15.25 -9.20
C ILE A 190 -0.60 -14.35 -8.42
N GLU A 191 0.71 -14.51 -8.63
CA GLU A 191 1.73 -13.70 -7.96
C GLU A 191 1.60 -12.21 -8.32
N SER A 192 1.24 -11.90 -9.57
CA SER A 192 0.95 -10.52 -9.98
C SER A 192 -0.21 -9.91 -9.20
N ARG A 193 -1.26 -10.68 -8.87
CA ARG A 193 -2.38 -10.18 -8.04
C ARG A 193 -1.95 -9.94 -6.60
N ARG A 194 -1.10 -10.81 -6.04
CA ARG A 194 -0.49 -10.61 -4.71
C ARG A 194 0.37 -9.35 -4.68
N ALA A 195 1.22 -9.16 -5.70
CA ALA A 195 2.03 -7.96 -5.87
C ALA A 195 1.19 -6.67 -5.96
N ASN A 196 0.09 -6.71 -6.71
CA ASN A 196 -0.84 -5.57 -6.79
C ASN A 196 -1.45 -5.20 -5.43
N ARG A 197 -1.66 -6.18 -4.54
CA ARG A 197 -2.12 -5.91 -3.16
C ARG A 197 -1.04 -5.17 -2.36
N ILE A 198 0.23 -5.56 -2.51
CA ILE A 198 1.38 -4.89 -1.88
C ILE A 198 1.46 -3.44 -2.36
N ALA A 199 1.46 -3.22 -3.69
CA ALA A 199 1.50 -1.88 -4.29
C ALA A 199 0.45 -0.93 -3.70
N ARG A 200 -0.81 -1.35 -3.68
CA ARG A 200 -1.93 -0.54 -3.17
C ARG A 200 -1.90 -0.32 -1.66
N THR A 201 -1.25 -1.21 -0.91
CA THR A 201 -1.17 -1.13 0.54
C THR A 201 0.00 -0.24 0.97
N GLU A 202 1.18 -0.50 0.43
CA GLU A 202 2.42 0.14 0.89
C GLU A 202 2.53 1.58 0.42
N ILE A 203 2.18 1.89 -0.83
CA ILE A 203 2.22 3.26 -1.37
C ILE A 203 1.27 4.17 -0.58
N THR A 204 0.03 3.74 -0.43
CA THR A 204 -0.97 4.54 0.29
C THR A 204 -0.66 4.61 1.80
N THR A 205 -0.09 3.57 2.39
CA THR A 205 0.36 3.61 3.80
C THR A 205 1.53 4.57 3.99
N ALA A 206 2.51 4.58 3.10
CA ALA A 206 3.64 5.51 3.15
C ALA A 206 3.17 6.97 3.03
N LEU A 207 2.25 7.25 2.10
CA LEU A 207 1.65 8.58 1.98
C LEU A 207 0.95 9.00 3.27
N ARG A 208 0.12 8.13 3.84
CA ARG A 208 -0.58 8.42 5.10
C ARG A 208 0.38 8.65 6.26
N ARG A 209 1.42 7.83 6.40
CA ARG A 209 2.46 7.99 7.43
C ARG A 209 3.17 9.34 7.30
N GLY A 210 3.60 9.72 6.11
CA GLY A 210 4.25 11.01 5.89
C GLY A 210 3.39 12.21 6.33
N ARG A 211 2.06 12.08 6.28
CA ARG A 211 1.14 13.07 6.84
C ARG A 211 1.04 13.04 8.36
N TRP A 212 0.81 11.86 8.94
CA TRP A 212 0.65 11.75 10.40
C TRP A 212 1.94 12.13 11.12
N ASP A 213 3.07 11.73 10.56
CA ASP A 213 4.38 12.00 11.11
C ASP A 213 4.67 13.51 11.13
N GLU A 214 4.36 14.24 10.06
CA GLU A 214 4.46 15.71 10.06
C GLU A 214 3.44 16.37 11.01
N SER A 215 2.23 15.82 11.12
CA SER A 215 1.20 16.32 12.04
C SER A 215 1.64 16.19 13.50
N ASP A 216 2.28 15.08 13.86
CA ASP A 216 2.81 14.84 15.21
C ASP A 216 4.00 15.74 15.49
N GLU A 217 4.94 15.85 14.55
CA GLU A 217 6.11 16.74 14.65
C GLU A 217 5.68 18.19 14.86
N ALA A 218 4.69 18.65 14.10
CA ALA A 218 4.15 19.99 14.21
C ALA A 218 3.51 20.26 15.57
N THR A 219 2.86 19.25 16.14
CA THR A 219 2.26 19.33 17.48
C THR A 219 3.35 19.47 18.53
N GLU A 220 4.42 18.68 18.44
CA GLU A 220 5.55 18.70 19.37
C GLU A 220 6.35 20.02 19.27
N GLN A 221 6.66 20.48 18.06
CA GLN A 221 7.52 21.66 17.86
C GLN A 221 6.80 22.99 18.06
N TYR A 222 5.52 23.08 17.67
CA TYR A 222 4.80 24.36 17.60
C TYR A 222 3.58 24.43 18.52
N GLY A 223 3.28 23.37 19.27
CA GLY A 223 2.14 23.31 20.18
C GLY A 223 0.77 23.41 19.51
N ILE A 224 0.70 23.18 18.19
CA ILE A 224 -0.59 23.21 17.47
C ILE A 224 -1.36 21.92 17.74
N LEU A 225 -2.65 22.03 18.05
CA LEU A 225 -3.48 20.86 18.27
C LEU A 225 -4.17 20.45 16.98
N THR A 226 -4.00 19.19 16.59
CA THR A 226 -4.58 18.64 15.36
C THR A 226 -5.40 17.39 15.63
N ARG A 227 -6.44 17.18 14.83
CA ARG A 227 -7.17 15.92 14.71
C ARG A 227 -7.26 15.48 13.25
N GLN A 228 -7.25 14.18 13.04
CA GLN A 228 -7.32 13.54 11.74
C GLN A 228 -8.77 13.36 11.30
N LEU A 229 -9.24 14.23 10.40
CA LEU A 229 -10.52 14.04 9.71
C LEU A 229 -10.42 12.86 8.74
N HIS A 230 -11.14 11.80 9.06
CA HIS A 230 -11.14 10.61 8.22
C HIS A 230 -12.02 10.81 6.98
N LEU A 231 -11.39 10.68 5.81
CA LEU A 231 -12.05 10.79 4.51
C LEU A 231 -11.95 9.45 3.78
N SER A 232 -13.02 8.69 3.87
CA SER A 232 -13.19 7.44 3.12
C SER A 232 -13.35 7.74 1.63
N ALA A 233 -12.87 6.84 0.78
CA ALA A 233 -13.00 6.97 -0.68
C ALA A 233 -14.46 6.94 -1.16
N LEU A 234 -15.35 6.32 -0.39
CA LEU A 234 -16.78 6.18 -0.70
C LEU A 234 -17.01 5.61 -2.13
N SER A 235 -16.11 4.73 -2.57
CA SER A 235 -16.21 3.93 -3.79
C SER A 235 -17.14 2.72 -3.60
N THR A 236 -17.50 2.05 -4.69
CA THR A 236 -18.29 0.80 -4.69
C THR A 236 -17.71 -0.31 -3.81
N THR A 237 -16.38 -0.29 -3.60
CA THR A 237 -15.65 -1.25 -2.75
C THR A 237 -15.35 -0.72 -1.34
N THR A 238 -15.95 0.40 -0.93
CA THR A 238 -15.71 0.95 0.41
C THR A 238 -16.33 0.06 1.47
N ARG A 239 -15.48 -0.48 2.36
CA ARG A 239 -15.91 -1.28 3.50
C ARG A 239 -16.75 -0.46 4.48
N GLN A 240 -17.72 -1.09 5.12
CA GLN A 240 -18.60 -0.45 6.09
C GLN A 240 -17.83 0.21 7.25
N SER A 241 -16.84 -0.50 7.82
CA SER A 241 -15.99 0.05 8.89
C SER A 241 -15.27 1.34 8.49
N HIS A 242 -14.94 1.50 7.21
CA HIS A 242 -14.33 2.71 6.67
C HIS A 242 -15.36 3.83 6.47
N ALA A 243 -16.54 3.51 5.93
CA ALA A 243 -17.61 4.49 5.75
C ALA A 243 -18.09 5.06 7.09
N LEU A 244 -18.16 4.24 8.15
CA LEU A 244 -18.55 4.66 9.50
C LEU A 244 -17.58 5.65 10.16
N ARG A 245 -16.31 5.69 9.72
CA ARG A 245 -15.33 6.69 10.18
C ARG A 245 -15.41 7.99 9.38
N HIS A 246 -16.07 8.01 8.22
CA HIS A 246 -16.11 9.19 7.35
C HIS A 246 -16.63 10.42 8.09
N GLY A 247 -15.89 11.52 7.99
CA GLY A 247 -16.29 12.79 8.60
C GLY A 247 -16.14 12.85 10.12
N LYS A 248 -15.50 11.85 10.75
CA LYS A 248 -15.15 11.87 12.17
C LYS A 248 -13.70 12.29 12.36
N LEU A 249 -13.43 12.89 13.51
CA LEU A 249 -12.11 13.33 13.95
C LEU A 249 -11.50 12.29 14.89
N TYR A 250 -10.21 12.06 14.75
CA TYR A 250 -9.42 11.08 15.51
C TYR A 250 -8.06 11.66 15.87
N THR A 251 -7.38 11.13 16.87
CA THR A 251 -5.94 11.38 17.03
C THR A 251 -5.15 10.64 15.94
N THR A 252 -3.88 10.97 15.75
CA THR A 252 -2.99 10.18 14.90
C THR A 252 -2.82 8.76 15.44
N GLU A 253 -2.79 8.59 16.77
CA GLU A 253 -2.71 7.27 17.42
C GLU A 253 -3.96 6.41 17.18
N ASP A 254 -5.16 6.97 17.37
CA ASP A 254 -6.43 6.28 17.06
C ASP A 254 -6.49 5.80 15.60
N VAL A 255 -5.81 6.52 14.69
CA VAL A 255 -5.73 6.17 13.28
C VAL A 255 -4.72 5.06 13.05
N ARG A 256 -3.54 5.13 13.67
CA ARG A 256 -2.50 4.09 13.60
C ARG A 256 -3.01 2.76 14.13
N GLU A 257 -3.62 2.77 15.31
CA GLU A 257 -4.24 1.59 15.94
C GLU A 257 -5.33 1.02 15.04
N TRP A 258 -6.25 1.85 14.55
CA TRP A 258 -7.31 1.37 13.69
C TRP A 258 -6.79 0.73 12.40
N TYR A 259 -5.71 1.25 11.83
CA TYR A 259 -5.09 0.68 10.64
C TYR A 259 -4.32 -0.63 10.90
N SER A 260 -3.91 -0.91 12.13
CA SER A 260 -3.19 -2.15 12.49
C SER A 260 -4.12 -3.37 12.64
N ILE A 261 -5.41 -3.15 12.92
CA ILE A 261 -6.38 -4.23 13.14
C ILE A 261 -7.15 -4.61 11.87
N ASN A 262 -7.59 -5.88 11.80
CA ASN A 262 -8.56 -6.40 10.83
C ASN A 262 -8.27 -6.09 9.34
N GLY A 263 -6.99 -5.87 8.99
CA GLY A 263 -6.58 -5.51 7.63
C GLY A 263 -7.17 -4.19 7.14
N ASN A 264 -7.48 -3.25 8.02
CA ASN A 264 -8.02 -1.93 7.65
C ASN A 264 -7.07 -1.15 6.74
N ALA A 265 -5.74 -1.36 6.85
CA ALA A 265 -4.77 -0.72 5.96
C ALA A 265 -4.75 -1.33 4.54
N ILE A 266 -5.08 -2.63 4.41
CA ILE A 266 -4.92 -3.39 3.18
C ILE A 266 -5.87 -2.89 2.10
N ASN A 267 -5.31 -2.56 0.93
CA ASN A 267 -6.05 -2.09 -0.25
C ASN A 267 -7.01 -0.90 0.03
N CYS A 268 -6.71 -0.12 1.06
CA CYS A 268 -7.56 0.95 1.53
C CYS A 268 -7.21 2.28 0.89
N LYS A 269 -8.17 2.86 0.14
CA LYS A 269 -8.06 4.18 -0.49
C LYS A 269 -8.44 5.36 0.42
N CYS A 270 -8.67 5.14 1.71
CA CYS A 270 -9.04 6.23 2.63
C CYS A 270 -7.82 7.08 2.97
N THR A 271 -8.05 8.36 3.23
CA THR A 271 -7.04 9.33 3.68
C THR A 271 -7.50 10.01 4.96
N GLN A 272 -6.57 10.68 5.63
CA GLN A 272 -6.85 11.52 6.80
C GLN A 272 -6.30 12.90 6.52
N VAL A 273 -7.07 13.93 6.85
CA VAL A 273 -6.66 15.33 6.73
C VAL A 273 -6.60 15.94 8.11
N SER A 274 -5.46 16.49 8.50
CA SER A 274 -5.35 17.18 9.78
C SER A 274 -6.20 18.45 9.79
N VAL A 275 -6.96 18.61 10.87
CA VAL A 275 -7.80 19.76 11.16
C VAL A 275 -7.32 20.35 12.47
N LEU A 276 -7.02 21.64 12.50
CA LEU A 276 -6.72 22.31 13.77
C LEU A 276 -7.92 22.28 14.70
N VAL A 277 -7.66 22.00 15.97
CA VAL A 277 -8.67 21.98 17.03
C VAL A 277 -8.30 22.91 18.18
N ASP A 278 -9.29 23.26 19.00
CA ASP A 278 -9.05 23.86 20.31
C ASP A 278 -8.66 22.80 21.36
N GLU A 279 -8.40 23.23 22.59
CA GLU A 279 -8.05 22.35 23.72
C GLU A 279 -9.16 21.32 24.06
N ALA A 280 -10.41 21.65 23.76
CA ALA A 280 -11.55 20.74 23.92
C ALA A 280 -11.69 19.75 22.74
N GLY A 281 -10.84 19.85 21.71
CA GLY A 281 -10.86 19.00 20.54
C GLY A 281 -11.88 19.42 19.47
N ASN A 282 -12.48 20.61 19.58
CA ASN A 282 -13.41 21.12 18.59
C ASN A 282 -12.65 21.71 17.39
N PRO A 283 -13.07 21.45 16.14
CA PRO A 283 -12.41 21.99 14.96
C PRO A 283 -12.51 23.52 14.91
N LEU A 284 -11.38 24.19 14.70
CA LEU A 284 -11.37 25.65 14.49
C LEU A 284 -12.13 26.06 13.23
N TYR A 285 -12.24 25.14 12.25
CA TYR A 285 -13.06 25.28 11.05
C TYR A 285 -14.12 24.17 10.96
N PRO A 286 -15.26 24.28 11.66
CA PRO A 286 -16.25 23.20 11.78
C PRO A 286 -16.96 22.85 10.46
N ASN A 287 -16.97 23.77 9.49
CA ASN A 287 -17.62 23.54 8.20
C ASN A 287 -17.03 22.35 7.42
N VAL A 288 -15.77 21.97 7.68
CA VAL A 288 -15.15 20.79 7.05
C VAL A 288 -15.89 19.49 7.38
N ILE A 289 -16.39 19.36 8.61
CA ILE A 289 -17.15 18.19 9.06
C ILE A 289 -18.49 18.15 8.33
N ASN A 290 -19.17 19.29 8.20
CA ASN A 290 -20.42 19.39 7.47
C ASN A 290 -20.25 19.01 5.99
N MET A 291 -19.14 19.42 5.36
CA MET A 291 -18.82 19.01 3.99
C MET A 291 -18.60 17.50 3.87
N ALA A 292 -17.87 16.89 4.80
CA ALA A 292 -17.66 15.44 4.83
C ALA A 292 -18.98 14.67 5.05
N ARG A 293 -19.83 15.11 5.98
CA ARG A 293 -21.16 14.52 6.22
C ARG A 293 -22.05 14.58 4.98
N LYS A 294 -22.13 15.73 4.31
CA LYS A 294 -22.89 15.89 3.05
C LYS A 294 -22.40 14.92 1.97
N ARG A 295 -21.09 14.64 1.90
CA ARG A 295 -20.54 13.65 0.96
C ARG A 295 -20.95 12.23 1.31
N LEU A 296 -20.93 11.87 2.60
CA LEU A 296 -21.41 10.57 3.05
C LEU A 296 -22.88 10.35 2.69
N GLU A 297 -23.73 11.35 2.89
CA GLU A 297 -25.16 11.26 2.53
C GLU A 297 -25.36 11.07 1.02
N LYS A 298 -24.61 11.80 0.18
CA LYS A 298 -24.63 11.58 -1.28
C LYS A 298 -24.18 10.16 -1.65
N ALA A 299 -23.16 9.64 -0.99
CA ALA A 299 -22.68 8.27 -1.25
C ALA A 299 -23.70 7.20 -0.84
N LYS A 300 -24.43 7.41 0.28
CA LYS A 300 -25.55 6.54 0.68
C LYS A 300 -26.68 6.59 -0.34
N GLN A 301 -27.07 7.77 -0.80
CA GLN A 301 -28.09 7.95 -1.84
C GLN A 301 -27.71 7.26 -3.16
N ALA A 302 -26.42 7.24 -3.48
CA ALA A 302 -25.88 6.54 -4.65
C ALA A 302 -25.66 5.02 -4.43
N GLY A 303 -26.02 4.46 -3.27
CA GLY A 303 -25.85 3.03 -2.97
C GLY A 303 -24.40 2.59 -2.81
N LEU A 304 -23.46 3.52 -2.59
CA LEU A 304 -22.02 3.24 -2.47
C LEU A 304 -21.61 2.83 -1.04
N VAL A 305 -22.52 2.98 -0.08
CA VAL A 305 -22.30 2.60 1.32
C VAL A 305 -23.34 1.53 1.67
N PRO A 306 -22.93 0.35 2.18
CA PRO A 306 -23.87 -0.69 2.58
C PRO A 306 -24.86 -0.16 3.63
N ASN A 307 -26.17 -0.29 3.36
CA ASN A 307 -27.22 0.05 4.32
C ASN A 307 -27.31 -1.01 5.42
N TYR A 308 -27.45 -0.56 6.67
CA TYR A 308 -27.53 -1.40 7.87
C TYR A 308 -28.83 -2.20 8.03
N SER A 309 -29.80 -2.07 7.12
CA SER A 309 -31.14 -2.62 7.30
C SER A 309 -31.27 -4.13 7.11
N HIS A 310 -30.22 -4.86 6.66
CA HIS A 310 -30.36 -6.28 6.31
C HIS A 310 -29.27 -7.25 6.82
N CYS A 311 -28.33 -6.85 7.68
CA CYS A 311 -27.37 -7.81 8.27
C CYS A 311 -27.59 -7.96 9.78
N GLY A 312 -28.34 -9.01 10.16
CA GLY A 312 -28.61 -9.44 11.53
C GLY A 312 -27.41 -10.04 12.27
N CYS A 313 -26.24 -9.40 12.22
CA CYS A 313 -25.03 -9.83 12.92
C CYS A 313 -24.43 -8.73 13.81
N GLY A 314 -25.26 -7.77 14.23
CA GLY A 314 -24.88 -6.72 15.18
C GLY A 314 -25.17 -7.09 16.63
N ARG A 315 -24.40 -8.02 17.23
CA ARG A 315 -24.12 -8.03 18.68
C ARG A 315 -22.75 -8.69 18.93
N LYS A 316 -21.95 -8.00 19.75
CA LYS A 316 -20.65 -8.39 20.34
C LYS A 316 -19.46 -8.20 19.38
N HIS A 317 -18.39 -7.46 19.66
CA HIS A 317 -17.81 -6.96 20.91
C HIS A 317 -17.18 -5.57 20.67
N ALA A 318 -17.42 -4.65 21.60
CA ALA A 318 -16.52 -3.55 21.89
C ALA A 318 -15.95 -3.81 23.29
N ALA A 319 -14.65 -4.05 23.35
CA ALA A 319 -13.78 -3.95 24.52
C ALA A 319 -12.38 -3.70 23.95
#